data_AF-A0A016WII3-F1
#
_entry.id   AF-A0A016WII3-F1
#
_cell.length_a   1.000
_cell.length_b   1.000
_cell.length_c   1.000
_cell.angle_alpha   90.00
_cell.angle_beta   90.00
_cell.angle_gamma   90.00
#
_symmetry.space_group_name_H-M   'P 1'
#
loop_
_entity.id
_entity.type
_entity.pdbx_description
1 polymer ?
#
loop_
_entity_poly.entity_id
_entity_poly.type
_entity_poly.pdbx_seq_one_letter_code
_entity_poly.pdbx_strand_id
1 'polypeptide(L)'
;MLFPFCRSKPISEGVMKLIYEMDSLTEEWSSSGPQLYDLAADIRDMDFELSDQLNRFLRLREEVIDPTLYTVRHCMRFQQHMKNLRDRIRVERQISNLKYSLSVDALQLSDEYQNRIEVLKKLGYVDRTGMVTFKGRVACEIHHQELLITELILSKKLHERSPAEVAAMLSATTCQYKGGDGPKFEKDSVFEQLKEDVQSTNRMIESVASSLRVRIADIGDELRYDLMEVVYHWAGGMPFSEIMTLTDAQEGLIVRCIQRLGEVCKDVR
;
A
#
# COMPACT_ATOMS: atom_id res chain seq x y z
N MET A 1 -20.60 89.91 -18.70
CA MET A 1 -19.51 90.53 -17.92
C MET A 1 -19.58 89.95 -16.51
N LEU A 2 -18.49 89.29 -16.09
CA LEU A 2 -18.09 88.94 -14.72
C LEU A 2 -18.95 87.93 -13.94
N PHE A 3 -18.43 86.70 -13.84
CA PHE A 3 -18.77 85.74 -12.79
C PHE A 3 -18.53 86.37 -11.40
N PRO A 4 -19.43 86.18 -10.42
CA PRO A 4 -19.32 86.83 -9.12
C PRO A 4 -18.20 86.20 -8.29
N PHE A 5 -17.34 87.09 -7.79
CA PHE A 5 -16.27 86.87 -6.82
C PHE A 5 -16.81 86.14 -5.57
N CYS A 6 -16.37 84.91 -5.34
CA CYS A 6 -16.66 84.19 -4.10
C CYS A 6 -15.84 84.84 -2.97
N ARG A 7 -16.48 85.59 -2.07
CA ARG A 7 -15.86 86.12 -0.85
C ARG A 7 -15.45 84.94 0.04
N SER A 8 -14.16 84.83 0.33
CA SER A 8 -13.60 83.86 1.26
C SER A 8 -14.22 84.05 2.65
N LYS A 9 -15.08 83.11 3.06
CA LYS A 9 -15.51 83.01 4.46
C LYS A 9 -14.26 82.71 5.29
N PRO A 10 -14.08 83.33 6.47
CA PRO A 10 -12.99 82.95 7.37
C PRO A 10 -13.14 81.47 7.71
N ILE A 11 -12.02 80.75 7.61
CA ILE A 11 -11.94 79.31 7.92
C ILE A 11 -12.47 79.13 9.34
N SER A 12 -13.40 78.19 9.53
CA SER A 12 -13.97 77.95 10.86
C SER A 12 -12.86 77.53 11.82
N GLU A 13 -12.98 77.93 13.08
CA GLU A 13 -11.98 77.68 14.11
C GLU A 13 -11.64 76.19 14.26
N GLY A 14 -12.63 75.30 14.05
CA GLY A 14 -12.43 73.85 14.03
C GLY A 14 -11.57 73.38 12.85
N VAL A 15 -11.69 74.01 11.67
CA VAL A 15 -10.84 73.68 10.51
C VAL A 15 -9.43 74.22 10.70
N MET A 16 -9.27 75.40 11.29
CA MET A 16 -7.93 75.92 11.65
C MET A 16 -7.24 75.00 12.66
N LYS A 17 -7.98 74.49 13.65
CA LYS A 17 -7.44 73.56 14.65
C LYS A 17 -6.98 72.25 14.02
N LEU A 18 -7.76 71.70 13.07
CA LEU A 18 -7.39 70.52 12.30
C LEU A 18 -6.15 70.76 11.43
N ILE A 19 -6.05 71.92 10.79
CA ILE A 19 -4.87 72.28 9.99
C ILE A 19 -3.62 72.36 10.87
N TYR A 20 -3.72 72.96 12.07
CA TYR A 20 -2.61 73.00 13.03
C TYR A 20 -2.22 71.61 13.54
N GLU A 21 -3.18 70.73 13.82
CA GLU A 21 -2.87 69.35 14.20
C GLU A 21 -2.21 68.58 13.05
N MET A 22 -2.67 68.77 11.82
CA MET A 22 -2.06 68.15 10.64
C MET A 22 -0.64 68.66 10.39
N ASP A 23 -0.38 69.96 10.51
CA ASP A 23 0.96 70.53 10.35
C ASP A 23 1.90 70.04 11.46
N SER A 24 1.43 69.99 12.71
CA SER A 24 2.19 69.44 13.84
C SER A 24 2.56 67.98 13.63
N LEU A 25 1.62 67.14 13.17
CA LEU A 25 1.87 65.73 12.87
C LEU A 25 2.83 65.57 11.69
N THR A 26 2.78 66.48 10.71
CA THR A 26 3.65 66.46 9.54
C THR A 26 5.08 66.86 9.90
N GLU A 27 5.27 67.85 10.79
CA GLU A 27 6.58 68.20 11.33
C GLU A 27 7.18 67.08 12.20
N GLU A 28 6.37 66.43 13.05
CA GLU A 28 6.79 65.23 13.80
C GLU A 28 7.25 64.12 12.85
N TRP A 29 6.45 63.79 11.84
CA TRP A 29 6.81 62.78 10.83
C TRP A 29 8.10 63.11 10.08
N SER A 30 8.32 64.38 9.76
CA SER A 30 9.53 64.81 9.04
C SER A 30 10.82 64.64 9.85
N SER A 31 10.71 64.66 11.19
CA SER A 31 11.86 64.64 12.10
C SER A 31 12.13 63.25 12.70
N SER A 32 11.10 62.47 13.02
CA SER A 32 11.25 61.13 13.63
C SER A 32 11.07 59.96 12.66
N GLY A 33 10.64 60.21 11.43
CA GLY A 33 10.14 59.17 10.53
C GLY A 33 8.75 58.66 10.95
N PRO A 34 8.13 57.75 10.17
CA PRO A 34 6.80 57.24 10.48
C PRO A 34 6.79 56.55 11.84
N GLN A 35 5.76 56.81 12.65
CA GLN A 35 5.53 56.03 13.87
C GLN A 35 5.41 54.55 13.50
N LEU A 36 6.39 53.76 13.94
CA LEU A 36 6.31 52.31 13.87
C LEU A 36 5.39 51.86 15.00
N TYR A 37 4.18 51.43 14.63
CA TYR A 37 3.25 50.78 15.55
C TYR A 37 3.91 49.54 16.16
N ASP A 38 3.91 49.46 17.49
CA ASP A 38 4.25 48.21 18.17
C ASP A 38 3.05 47.29 18.04
N LEU A 39 3.04 46.53 16.95
CA LEU A 39 2.02 45.54 16.64
C LEU A 39 1.70 44.63 17.85
N ALA A 40 2.65 44.36 18.75
CA ALA A 40 2.39 43.54 19.94
C ALA A 40 1.59 44.28 21.02
N ALA A 41 1.80 45.59 21.17
CA ALA A 41 0.98 46.45 22.04
C ALA A 41 -0.40 46.69 21.43
N ASP A 42 -0.48 46.93 20.13
CA ASP A 42 -1.73 47.33 19.48
C ASP A 42 -2.67 46.14 19.18
N ILE A 43 -2.13 44.95 18.95
CA ILE A 43 -2.93 43.72 18.76
C ILE A 43 -3.48 43.18 20.10
N ARG A 44 -2.83 43.49 21.24
CA ARG A 44 -3.30 43.07 22.58
C ARG A 44 -4.74 43.48 22.86
N ASP A 45 -5.14 44.65 22.38
CA ASP A 45 -6.47 45.21 22.62
C ASP A 45 -7.54 44.64 21.67
N MET A 46 -7.13 43.94 20.60
CA MET A 46 -8.02 43.46 19.54
C MET A 46 -8.18 41.92 19.53
N ASP A 47 -7.11 41.17 19.76
CA ASP A 47 -7.13 39.70 19.76
C ASP A 47 -6.00 39.12 20.63
N PHE A 48 -6.39 38.47 21.73
CA PHE A 48 -5.48 37.88 22.70
C PHE A 48 -4.69 36.69 22.12
N GLU A 49 -5.28 35.87 21.24
CA GLU A 49 -4.61 34.70 20.68
C GLU A 49 -3.51 35.13 19.70
N LEU A 50 -3.82 36.10 18.84
CA LEU A 50 -2.85 36.67 17.92
C LEU A 50 -1.71 37.39 18.66
N SER A 51 -2.03 38.07 19.76
CA SER A 51 -1.03 38.72 20.61
C SER A 51 -0.07 37.71 21.25
N ASP A 52 -0.56 36.59 21.77
CA ASP A 52 0.31 35.55 22.34
C ASP A 52 1.22 34.93 21.28
N GLN A 53 0.68 34.63 20.09
CA GLN A 53 1.46 34.13 18.96
C GLN A 53 2.56 35.12 18.53
N LEU A 54 2.25 36.42 18.47
CA LEU A 54 3.21 37.45 18.13
C LEU A 54 4.31 37.58 19.20
N ASN A 55 3.93 37.61 20.48
CA ASN A 55 4.89 37.63 21.58
C ASN A 55 5.80 36.39 21.56
N ARG A 56 5.26 35.21 21.25
CA ARG A 56 6.06 33.99 21.05
C ARG A 56 7.03 34.13 19.88
N PHE A 57 6.59 34.67 18.75
CA PHE A 57 7.45 34.89 17.59
C PHE A 57 8.58 35.87 17.91
N LEU A 58 8.29 36.96 18.62
CA LEU A 58 9.28 37.95 19.04
C LEU A 58 10.33 37.33 19.98
N ARG A 59 9.91 36.53 20.97
CA ARG A 59 10.85 35.77 21.83
C ARG A 59 11.75 34.85 21.02
N LEU A 60 11.18 34.04 20.12
CA LEU A 60 11.96 33.16 19.25
C LEU A 60 12.93 33.94 18.35
N ARG A 61 12.52 35.12 17.87
CA ARG A 61 13.39 36.00 17.08
C ARG A 61 14.56 36.50 17.91
N GLU A 62 14.32 36.96 19.14
CA GLU A 62 15.39 37.42 20.05
C GLU A 62 16.36 36.29 20.38
N GLU A 63 15.85 35.11 20.74
CA GLU A 63 16.66 33.91 21.00
C GLU A 63 17.51 33.53 19.80
N VAL A 64 16.90 33.47 18.61
CA VAL A 64 17.60 33.14 17.37
C VAL A 64 18.60 34.24 17.01
N ILE A 65 18.37 35.50 17.44
CA ILE A 65 19.26 36.61 17.18
C ILE A 65 20.52 36.59 18.05
N ASP A 66 20.40 36.07 19.26
CA ASP A 66 21.49 36.03 20.22
C ASP A 66 22.73 35.29 19.67
N PRO A 67 23.87 36.01 19.51
CA PRO A 67 25.10 35.44 18.98
C PRO A 67 25.75 34.41 19.92
N THR A 68 25.38 34.41 21.21
CA THR A 68 25.90 33.46 22.21
C THR A 68 25.16 32.13 22.19
N LEU A 69 23.87 32.14 21.84
CA LEU A 69 23.01 30.95 21.81
C LEU A 69 23.15 30.16 20.50
N TYR A 70 23.32 30.85 19.36
CA TYR A 70 23.36 30.22 18.03
C TYR A 70 24.58 30.64 17.19
N THR A 71 25.76 30.20 17.63
CA THR A 71 27.08 30.45 16.98
C THR A 71 27.13 30.07 15.50
N VAL A 72 26.30 29.11 15.07
CA VAL A 72 26.14 28.67 13.68
C VAL A 72 25.73 29.79 12.73
N ARG A 73 25.04 30.86 13.20
CA ARG A 73 24.64 31.98 12.33
C ARG A 73 25.81 32.81 11.82
N HIS A 74 26.93 32.79 12.53
CA HIS A 74 28.18 33.45 12.11
C HIS A 74 29.09 32.53 11.28
N CYS A 75 28.61 31.33 10.92
CA CYS A 75 29.35 30.43 10.07
C CYS A 75 29.41 30.97 8.63
N MET A 76 30.62 31.13 8.09
CA MET A 76 30.86 31.54 6.69
C MET A 76 30.19 30.59 5.66
N ARG A 77 29.91 29.34 6.06
CA ARG A 77 29.24 28.31 5.24
C ARG A 77 27.81 28.00 5.70
N PHE A 78 27.17 28.91 6.44
CA PHE A 78 25.83 28.71 7.00
C PHE A 78 24.81 28.21 5.97
N GLN A 79 24.77 28.81 4.78
CA GLN A 79 23.86 28.40 3.70
C GLN A 79 24.08 26.94 3.27
N GLN A 80 25.33 26.51 3.15
CA GLN A 80 25.68 25.15 2.76
C GLN A 80 25.35 24.14 3.86
N HIS A 81 25.67 24.46 5.12
CA HIS A 81 25.34 23.61 6.26
C HIS A 81 23.83 23.49 6.47
N MET A 82 23.07 24.57 6.32
CA MET A 82 21.61 24.55 6.39
C MET A 82 20.97 23.77 5.24
N LYS A 83 21.58 23.78 4.04
CA LYS A 83 21.15 22.90 2.94
C LYS A 83 21.38 21.43 3.31
N ASN A 84 22.58 21.07 3.75
CA ASN A 84 22.91 19.70 4.16
C ASN A 84 22.02 19.19 5.30
N LEU A 85 21.75 20.02 6.30
CA LEU A 85 20.87 19.68 7.41
C LEU A 85 19.43 19.45 6.93
N ARG A 86 18.90 20.31 6.04
CA ARG A 86 17.57 20.13 5.45
C ARG A 86 17.49 18.84 4.63
N ASP A 87 18.50 18.57 3.82
CA ASP A 87 18.56 17.35 3.01
C ASP A 87 18.63 16.11 3.92
N ARG A 88 19.44 16.15 4.98
CA ARG A 88 19.51 15.08 6.00
C ARG A 88 18.16 14.86 6.68
N ILE A 89 17.51 15.91 7.19
CA ILE A 89 16.20 15.81 7.86
C ILE A 89 15.14 15.27 6.89
N ARG A 90 15.17 15.68 5.62
CA ARG A 90 14.27 15.16 4.58
C ARG A 90 14.46 13.65 4.41
N VAL A 91 15.70 13.20 4.26
CA VAL A 91 16.02 11.77 4.11
C VAL A 91 15.66 11.00 5.37
N GLU A 92 15.95 11.50 6.56
CA GLU A 92 15.58 10.87 7.84
C GLU A 92 14.06 10.71 7.96
N ARG A 93 13.28 11.73 7.59
CA ARG A 93 11.80 11.63 7.53
C ARG A 93 11.34 10.59 6.52
N GLN A 94 11.94 10.54 5.34
CA GLN A 94 11.62 9.51 4.33
C GLN A 94 11.92 8.10 4.86
N ILE A 95 13.06 7.92 5.54
CA ILE A 95 13.43 6.65 6.18
C ILE A 95 12.40 6.28 7.25
N SER A 96 12.02 7.20 8.13
CA SER A 96 11.01 6.94 9.17
C SER A 96 9.65 6.57 8.58
N ASN A 97 9.22 7.27 7.54
CA ASN A 97 7.97 6.97 6.84
C ASN A 97 8.03 5.58 6.18
N LEU A 98 9.13 5.25 5.49
CA LEU A 98 9.31 3.93 4.89
C LEU A 98 9.35 2.82 5.95
N LYS A 99 10.05 3.05 7.07
CA LYS A 99 10.08 2.10 8.20
C LYS A 99 8.68 1.86 8.76
N TYR A 100 7.86 2.91 8.89
CA TYR A 100 6.48 2.78 9.32
C TYR A 100 5.65 2.02 8.28
N SER A 101 5.73 2.36 6.99
CA SER A 101 5.00 1.67 5.93
C SER A 101 5.37 0.18 5.80
N LEU A 102 6.60 -0.20 6.15
CA LEU A 102 7.07 -1.58 6.19
C LEU A 102 6.83 -2.27 7.54
N SER A 103 6.30 -1.55 8.54
CA SER A 103 6.03 -2.14 9.85
C SER A 103 4.85 -3.10 9.81
N VAL A 104 4.88 -4.07 10.72
CA VAL A 104 3.76 -5.03 10.91
C VAL A 104 2.47 -4.29 11.25
N ASP A 105 2.54 -3.17 11.97
CA ASP A 105 1.37 -2.36 12.33
C ASP A 105 0.70 -1.76 11.09
N ALA A 106 1.48 -1.25 10.13
CA ALA A 106 0.95 -0.77 8.85
C ALA A 106 0.36 -1.89 7.99
N LEU A 107 0.94 -3.10 8.03
CA LEU A 107 0.40 -4.28 7.36
C LEU A 107 -0.90 -4.76 8.01
N GLN A 108 -0.98 -4.79 9.35
CA GLN A 108 -2.19 -5.15 10.10
C GLN A 108 -3.31 -4.13 9.90
N LEU A 109 -2.97 -2.88 9.60
CA LEU A 109 -3.91 -1.82 9.25
C LEU A 109 -4.33 -1.86 7.77
N SER A 110 -3.61 -2.58 6.91
CA SER A 110 -3.90 -2.64 5.47
C SER A 110 -5.17 -3.44 5.20
N ASP A 111 -6.17 -2.80 4.58
CA ASP A 111 -7.45 -3.41 4.17
C ASP A 111 -7.27 -4.78 3.50
N GLU A 112 -6.21 -4.96 2.73
CA GLU A 112 -5.91 -6.25 2.07
C GLU A 112 -5.66 -7.37 3.08
N TYR A 113 -4.91 -7.09 4.15
CA TYR A 113 -4.61 -8.06 5.20
C TYR A 113 -5.89 -8.47 5.95
N GLN A 114 -6.72 -7.51 6.39
CA GLN A 114 -7.96 -7.91 7.07
C GLN A 114 -8.91 -8.63 6.12
N ASN A 115 -9.00 -8.24 4.85
CA ASN A 115 -9.80 -8.95 3.87
C ASN A 115 -9.30 -10.39 3.65
N ARG A 116 -7.99 -10.64 3.61
CA ARG A 116 -7.41 -12.00 3.54
C ARG A 116 -7.74 -12.82 4.80
N ILE A 117 -7.69 -12.22 5.99
CA ILE A 117 -8.12 -12.88 7.23
C ILE A 117 -9.61 -13.23 7.18
N GLU A 118 -10.46 -12.36 6.65
CA GLU A 118 -11.90 -12.63 6.51
C GLU A 118 -12.17 -13.76 5.49
N VAL A 119 -11.37 -13.88 4.42
CA VAL A 119 -11.43 -15.05 3.52
C VAL A 119 -11.12 -16.33 4.27
N LEU A 120 -10.02 -16.35 5.04
CA LEU A 120 -9.63 -17.52 5.84
C LEU A 120 -10.69 -17.90 6.89
N LYS A 121 -11.36 -16.91 7.49
CA LYS A 121 -12.49 -17.15 8.39
C LYS A 121 -13.70 -17.75 7.68
N LYS A 122 -14.08 -17.19 6.52
CA LYS A 122 -15.21 -17.71 5.72
C LYS A 122 -14.97 -19.14 5.23
N LEU A 123 -13.74 -19.47 4.86
CA LEU A 123 -13.34 -20.81 4.43
C LEU A 123 -13.10 -21.79 5.60
N GLY A 124 -13.11 -21.28 6.84
CA GLY A 124 -12.99 -22.08 8.06
C GLY A 124 -11.55 -22.47 8.43
N TYR A 125 -10.53 -21.79 7.90
CA TYR A 125 -9.12 -21.97 8.30
C TYR A 125 -8.81 -21.27 9.62
N VAL A 126 -9.52 -20.17 9.90
CA VAL A 126 -9.45 -19.41 11.16
C VAL A 126 -10.85 -19.31 11.74
N ASP A 127 -11.00 -19.47 13.05
CA ASP A 127 -12.29 -19.33 13.71
C ASP A 127 -12.67 -17.87 14.02
N ARG A 128 -13.85 -17.66 14.62
CA ARG A 128 -14.33 -16.32 14.98
C ARG A 128 -13.49 -15.63 16.06
N THR A 129 -12.73 -16.41 16.84
CA THR A 129 -11.85 -15.90 17.89
C THR A 129 -10.44 -15.58 17.38
N GLY A 130 -10.16 -15.88 16.10
CA GLY A 130 -8.85 -15.69 15.50
C GLY A 130 -7.91 -16.88 15.67
N MET A 131 -8.39 -18.03 16.16
CA MET A 131 -7.59 -19.23 16.36
C MET A 131 -7.57 -20.09 15.10
N VAL A 132 -6.42 -20.71 14.82
CA VAL A 132 -6.23 -21.59 13.67
C VAL A 132 -6.97 -22.90 13.89
N THR A 133 -7.86 -23.26 12.96
CA THR A 133 -8.67 -24.48 13.04
C THR A 133 -7.85 -25.71 12.64
N PHE A 134 -8.44 -26.91 12.73
CA PHE A 134 -7.81 -28.12 12.17
C PHE A 134 -7.52 -27.96 10.67
N LYS A 135 -8.48 -27.45 9.90
CA LYS A 135 -8.32 -27.14 8.48
C LYS A 135 -7.20 -26.11 8.23
N GLY A 136 -7.13 -25.10 9.09
CA GLY A 136 -6.01 -24.16 9.19
C GLY A 136 -4.66 -24.84 9.31
N ARG A 137 -4.52 -25.74 10.28
CA ARG A 137 -3.27 -26.47 10.55
C ARG A 137 -2.86 -27.38 9.39
N VAL A 138 -3.82 -28.05 8.73
CA VAL A 138 -3.52 -28.87 7.54
C VAL A 138 -2.94 -27.99 6.43
N ALA A 139 -3.52 -26.82 6.16
CA ALA A 139 -2.97 -25.92 5.16
C ALA A 139 -1.57 -25.38 5.51
N CYS A 140 -1.22 -25.25 6.79
CA CYS A 140 0.12 -24.83 7.19
C CYS A 140 1.22 -25.84 6.84
N GLU A 141 0.87 -27.10 6.57
CA GLU A 141 1.81 -28.14 6.17
C GLU A 141 1.99 -28.23 4.63
N ILE A 142 1.20 -27.47 3.87
CA ILE A 142 1.28 -27.42 2.41
C ILE A 142 2.06 -26.17 2.00
N HIS A 143 3.05 -26.30 1.10
CA HIS A 143 3.90 -25.18 0.69
C HIS A 143 3.51 -24.54 -0.64
N HIS A 144 2.67 -25.22 -1.43
CA HIS A 144 2.25 -24.76 -2.75
C HIS A 144 0.73 -24.89 -2.90
N GLN A 145 0.04 -23.83 -3.32
CA GLN A 145 -1.41 -23.85 -3.53
C GLN A 145 -2.18 -24.39 -2.31
N GLU A 146 -1.88 -23.85 -1.13
CA GLU A 146 -2.22 -24.40 0.18
C GLU A 146 -3.74 -24.57 0.35
N LEU A 147 -4.51 -23.56 -0.04
CA LEU A 147 -5.97 -23.59 0.05
C LEU A 147 -6.56 -24.65 -0.88
N LEU A 148 -6.14 -24.67 -2.15
CA LEU A 148 -6.69 -25.58 -3.16
C LEU A 148 -6.42 -27.04 -2.78
N ILE A 149 -5.18 -27.36 -2.44
CA ILE A 149 -4.79 -28.73 -2.06
C ILE A 149 -5.51 -29.15 -0.77
N THR A 150 -5.58 -28.28 0.22
CA THR A 150 -6.29 -28.58 1.48
C THR A 150 -7.78 -28.82 1.26
N GLU A 151 -8.44 -28.03 0.42
CA GLU A 151 -9.84 -28.28 0.05
C GLU A 151 -10.00 -29.62 -0.69
N LEU A 152 -9.11 -29.96 -1.62
CA LEU A 152 -9.15 -31.24 -2.34
C LEU A 152 -9.02 -32.45 -1.40
N ILE A 153 -8.13 -32.37 -0.41
CA ILE A 153 -7.95 -33.39 0.63
C ILE A 153 -9.21 -33.50 1.50
N LEU A 154 -9.68 -32.39 2.07
CA LEU A 154 -10.76 -32.41 3.07
C LEU A 154 -12.15 -32.61 2.46
N SER A 155 -12.34 -32.30 1.18
CA SER A 155 -13.58 -32.60 0.43
C SER A 155 -13.65 -34.05 -0.05
N LYS A 156 -12.67 -34.90 0.32
CA LYS A 156 -12.56 -36.32 -0.08
C LYS A 156 -12.42 -36.56 -1.59
N LYS A 157 -12.15 -35.52 -2.38
CA LYS A 157 -11.95 -35.63 -3.84
C LYS A 157 -10.73 -36.47 -4.22
N LEU A 158 -9.72 -36.54 -3.34
CA LEU A 158 -8.54 -37.38 -3.55
C LEU A 158 -8.71 -38.81 -3.02
N HIS A 159 -9.64 -39.03 -2.06
CA HIS A 159 -9.75 -40.31 -1.34
C HIS A 159 -10.24 -41.46 -2.23
N GLU A 160 -11.09 -41.17 -3.21
CA GLU A 160 -11.67 -42.17 -4.11
C GLU A 160 -10.84 -42.40 -5.39
N ARG A 161 -9.70 -41.71 -5.50
CA ARG A 161 -8.87 -41.68 -6.71
C ARG A 161 -7.62 -42.54 -6.52
N SER A 162 -7.20 -43.18 -7.60
CA SER A 162 -5.92 -43.89 -7.66
C SER A 162 -4.73 -42.92 -7.52
N PRO A 163 -3.54 -43.40 -7.11
CA PRO A 163 -2.35 -42.54 -7.03
C PRO A 163 -2.02 -41.82 -8.35
N ALA A 164 -2.29 -42.45 -9.49
CA ALA A 164 -2.10 -41.86 -10.81
C ALA A 164 -3.10 -40.73 -11.09
N GLU A 165 -4.37 -40.90 -10.72
CA GLU A 165 -5.40 -39.84 -10.82
C GLU A 165 -5.07 -38.66 -9.89
N VAL A 166 -4.65 -38.92 -8.65
CA VAL A 166 -4.23 -37.87 -7.71
C VAL A 166 -3.04 -37.09 -8.26
N ALA A 167 -2.02 -37.78 -8.79
CA ALA A 167 -0.87 -37.14 -9.43
C ALA A 167 -1.30 -36.28 -10.62
N ALA A 168 -2.23 -36.77 -11.44
CA ALA A 168 -2.78 -36.04 -12.58
C ALA A 168 -3.54 -34.77 -12.13
N MET A 169 -4.37 -34.84 -11.09
CA MET A 169 -5.06 -33.68 -10.52
C MET A 169 -4.08 -32.62 -10.02
N LEU A 170 -3.09 -33.03 -9.21
CA LEU A 170 -2.12 -32.11 -8.61
C LEU A 170 -1.15 -31.53 -9.65
N SER A 171 -0.91 -32.21 -10.78
CA SER A 171 -0.11 -31.69 -11.89
C SER A 171 -0.63 -30.35 -12.41
N ALA A 172 -1.94 -30.08 -12.27
CA ALA A 172 -2.54 -28.82 -12.65
C ALA A 172 -1.94 -27.61 -11.91
N THR A 173 -1.44 -27.83 -10.69
CA THR A 173 -0.81 -26.79 -9.86
C THR A 173 0.66 -26.56 -10.17
N THR A 174 1.35 -27.53 -10.79
CA THR A 174 2.81 -27.46 -11.04
C THR A 174 3.16 -27.28 -12.51
N CYS A 175 2.19 -27.44 -13.41
CA CYS A 175 2.35 -27.31 -14.84
C CYS A 175 2.62 -25.85 -15.26
N GLN A 176 3.78 -25.65 -15.89
CA GLN A 176 4.18 -24.35 -16.46
C GLN A 176 4.05 -24.29 -17.98
N TYR A 177 3.73 -25.43 -18.61
CA TYR A 177 3.49 -25.49 -20.03
C TYR A 177 2.07 -25.00 -20.34
N LYS A 178 1.94 -24.17 -21.37
CA LYS A 178 0.66 -23.71 -21.90
C LYS A 178 0.60 -24.07 -23.37
N GLY A 179 -0.09 -25.16 -23.69
CA GLY A 179 -0.48 -25.50 -25.05
C GLY A 179 -1.61 -24.57 -25.49
N GLY A 180 -1.62 -24.17 -26.76
CA GLY A 180 -2.47 -23.10 -27.31
C GLY A 180 -3.88 -22.99 -26.70
N ASP A 181 -4.80 -23.86 -27.15
CA ASP A 181 -6.21 -23.89 -26.69
C ASP A 181 -6.43 -24.66 -25.37
N GLY A 182 -5.36 -25.15 -24.73
CA GLY A 182 -5.42 -26.12 -23.62
C GLY A 182 -5.94 -27.51 -24.03
N PRO A 183 -5.88 -28.50 -23.13
CA PRO A 183 -6.31 -29.86 -23.43
C PRO A 183 -7.84 -29.96 -23.50
N LYS A 184 -8.32 -30.64 -24.56
CA LYS A 184 -9.74 -30.95 -24.78
C LYS A 184 -9.96 -32.42 -24.45
N PHE A 185 -10.48 -32.69 -23.26
CA PHE A 185 -10.85 -34.04 -22.85
C PHE A 185 -12.28 -34.37 -23.30
N GLU A 186 -12.54 -35.65 -23.56
CA GLU A 186 -13.90 -36.11 -23.83
C GLU A 186 -14.78 -35.95 -22.58
N LYS A 187 -16.05 -35.58 -22.75
CA LYS A 187 -16.94 -35.20 -21.64
C LYS A 187 -17.09 -36.27 -20.55
N ASP A 188 -17.08 -37.54 -20.95
CA ASP A 188 -17.26 -38.67 -20.03
C ASP A 188 -15.93 -39.32 -19.63
N SER A 189 -14.80 -38.71 -20.00
CA SER A 189 -13.47 -39.22 -19.66
C SER A 189 -13.13 -38.97 -18.18
N VAL A 190 -12.25 -39.82 -17.64
CA VAL A 190 -11.70 -39.63 -16.29
C VAL A 190 -11.01 -38.28 -16.17
N PHE A 191 -10.27 -37.84 -17.19
CA PHE A 191 -9.55 -36.56 -17.18
C PHE A 191 -10.46 -35.34 -17.04
N GLU A 192 -11.62 -35.34 -17.69
CA GLU A 192 -12.58 -34.23 -17.55
C GLU A 192 -13.18 -34.21 -16.14
N GLN A 193 -13.44 -35.39 -15.53
CA GLN A 193 -13.88 -35.46 -14.13
C GLN A 193 -12.82 -34.92 -13.17
N LEU A 194 -11.56 -35.34 -13.33
CA LEU A 194 -10.43 -34.85 -12.50
C LEU A 194 -10.26 -33.34 -12.64
N LYS A 195 -10.37 -32.81 -13.87
CA LYS A 195 -10.30 -31.38 -14.15
C LYS A 195 -11.45 -30.62 -13.50
N GLU A 196 -12.69 -31.08 -13.62
CA GLU A 196 -13.84 -30.42 -12.99
C GLU A 196 -13.78 -30.48 -11.46
N ASP A 197 -13.22 -31.56 -10.88
CA ASP A 197 -12.98 -31.66 -9.44
C ASP A 197 -12.02 -30.56 -8.94
N VAL A 198 -10.92 -30.31 -9.67
CA VAL A 198 -9.99 -29.21 -9.35
C VAL A 198 -10.64 -27.85 -9.60
N GLN A 199 -11.29 -27.66 -10.75
CA GLN A 199 -11.89 -26.37 -11.12
C GLN A 199 -13.03 -25.95 -10.21
N SER A 200 -13.95 -26.87 -9.86
CA SER A 200 -15.06 -26.57 -8.96
C SER A 200 -14.56 -26.15 -7.57
N THR A 201 -13.47 -26.75 -7.09
CA THR A 201 -12.81 -26.38 -5.82
C THR A 201 -12.19 -24.98 -5.94
N ASN A 202 -11.46 -24.71 -7.02
CA ASN A 202 -10.87 -23.40 -7.25
C ASN A 202 -11.94 -22.29 -7.37
N ARG A 203 -13.02 -22.53 -8.12
CA ARG A 203 -14.15 -21.60 -8.26
C ARG A 203 -14.82 -21.30 -6.90
N MET A 204 -14.91 -22.28 -6.01
CA MET A 204 -15.45 -22.08 -4.65
C MET A 204 -14.56 -21.14 -3.84
N ILE A 205 -13.25 -21.37 -3.84
CA ILE A 205 -12.25 -20.53 -3.16
C ILE A 205 -12.28 -19.10 -3.73
N GLU A 206 -12.24 -18.96 -5.06
CA GLU A 206 -12.27 -17.67 -5.76
C GLU A 206 -13.58 -16.91 -5.54
N SER A 207 -14.71 -17.60 -5.43
CA SER A 207 -16.01 -16.97 -5.14
C SER A 207 -15.99 -16.29 -3.77
N VAL A 208 -15.43 -16.97 -2.75
CA VAL A 208 -15.29 -16.40 -1.41
C VAL A 208 -14.33 -15.20 -1.44
N ALA A 209 -13.18 -15.33 -2.12
CA ALA A 209 -12.19 -14.26 -2.24
C ALA A 209 -12.73 -13.01 -2.93
N SER A 210 -13.41 -13.21 -4.06
CA SER A 210 -13.98 -12.15 -4.89
C SER A 210 -15.07 -11.40 -4.12
N SER A 211 -15.84 -12.10 -3.27
CA SER A 211 -16.83 -11.46 -2.39
C SER A 211 -16.21 -10.45 -1.40
N LEU A 212 -14.92 -10.59 -1.10
CA LEU A 212 -14.14 -9.73 -0.20
C LEU A 212 -13.10 -8.89 -0.94
N ARG A 213 -13.16 -8.82 -2.29
CA ARG A 213 -12.22 -8.08 -3.15
C ARG A 213 -10.75 -8.49 -2.95
N VAL A 214 -10.50 -9.73 -2.54
CA VAL A 214 -9.16 -10.31 -2.41
C VAL A 214 -8.81 -11.07 -3.68
N ARG A 215 -7.56 -10.92 -4.14
CA ARG A 215 -6.97 -11.81 -5.14
C ARG A 215 -6.13 -12.86 -4.41
N ILE A 216 -6.42 -14.13 -4.65
CA ILE A 216 -5.71 -15.26 -4.03
C ILE A 216 -4.55 -15.73 -4.90
N ALA A 217 -4.77 -15.84 -6.22
CA ALA A 217 -3.73 -16.32 -7.12
C ALA A 217 -2.69 -15.22 -7.39
N ASP A 218 -1.44 -15.55 -7.14
CA ASP A 218 -0.30 -14.74 -7.57
C ASP A 218 -0.03 -14.94 -9.07
N ILE A 219 0.68 -13.98 -9.67
CA ILE A 219 1.03 -14.04 -11.09
C ILE A 219 1.93 -15.25 -11.34
N GLY A 220 1.45 -16.21 -12.13
CA GLY A 220 2.20 -17.43 -12.49
C GLY A 220 1.59 -18.73 -11.94
N ASP A 221 0.70 -18.62 -10.97
CA ASP A 221 0.03 -19.72 -10.25
C ASP A 221 -1.28 -20.17 -10.91
N GLU A 222 -1.43 -19.89 -12.20
CA GLU A 222 -2.57 -20.34 -12.99
C GLU A 222 -2.57 -21.86 -13.11
N LEU A 223 -3.73 -22.47 -12.89
CA LEU A 223 -3.94 -23.90 -13.09
C LEU A 223 -3.84 -24.25 -14.57
N ARG A 224 -2.95 -25.19 -14.92
CA ARG A 224 -2.73 -25.64 -16.30
C ARG A 224 -2.86 -27.14 -16.41
N TYR A 225 -3.77 -27.62 -17.26
CA TYR A 225 -4.13 -29.03 -17.34
C TYR A 225 -3.36 -29.78 -18.43
N ASP A 226 -2.51 -29.08 -19.19
CA ASP A 226 -1.87 -29.56 -20.43
C ASP A 226 -1.04 -30.84 -20.26
N LEU A 227 -0.48 -31.07 -19.07
CA LEU A 227 0.31 -32.25 -18.76
C LEU A 227 -0.44 -33.28 -17.89
N MET A 228 -1.75 -33.11 -17.68
CA MET A 228 -2.54 -33.98 -16.81
C MET A 228 -2.54 -35.44 -17.30
N GLU A 229 -2.75 -35.66 -18.60
CA GLU A 229 -2.73 -36.99 -19.22
C GLU A 229 -1.32 -37.60 -19.21
N VAL A 230 -0.30 -36.80 -19.53
CA VAL A 230 1.11 -37.20 -19.50
C VAL A 230 1.51 -37.71 -18.11
N VAL A 231 1.15 -36.96 -17.07
CA VAL A 231 1.45 -37.30 -15.67
C VAL A 231 0.67 -38.52 -15.22
N TYR A 232 -0.59 -38.67 -15.61
CA TYR A 232 -1.38 -39.86 -15.32
C TYR A 232 -0.70 -41.13 -15.82
N HIS A 233 -0.31 -41.15 -17.11
CA HIS A 233 0.36 -42.31 -17.70
C HIS A 233 1.75 -42.56 -17.11
N TRP A 234 2.51 -41.51 -16.83
CA TRP A 234 3.79 -41.62 -16.13
C TRP A 234 3.65 -42.24 -14.74
N ALA A 235 2.70 -41.76 -13.94
CA ALA A 235 2.42 -42.30 -12.61
C ALA A 235 1.89 -43.75 -12.67
N GLY A 236 1.24 -44.12 -13.78
CA GLY A 236 0.85 -45.50 -14.11
C GLY A 236 2.00 -46.41 -14.55
N GLY A 237 3.22 -45.88 -14.70
CA GLY A 237 4.42 -46.65 -15.04
C GLY A 237 4.78 -46.68 -16.54
N MET A 238 4.15 -45.86 -17.37
CA MET A 238 4.50 -45.75 -18.79
C MET A 238 5.92 -45.17 -18.95
N PRO A 239 6.78 -45.74 -19.83
CA PRO A 239 8.12 -45.22 -20.06
C PRO A 239 8.15 -43.76 -20.54
N PHE A 240 9.22 -43.04 -20.19
CA PHE A 240 9.35 -41.62 -20.55
C PHE A 240 9.31 -41.40 -22.08
N SER A 241 9.84 -42.35 -22.85
CA SER A 241 9.80 -42.34 -24.32
C SER A 241 8.40 -42.31 -24.91
N GLU A 242 7.43 -42.93 -24.23
CA GLU A 242 6.05 -43.04 -24.72
C GLU A 242 5.22 -41.81 -24.30
N ILE A 243 5.37 -41.35 -23.05
CA ILE A 243 4.62 -40.18 -22.57
C ILE A 243 5.00 -38.89 -23.33
N MET A 244 6.24 -38.81 -23.84
CA MET A 244 6.69 -37.70 -24.68
C MET A 244 5.89 -37.60 -25.98
N THR A 245 5.29 -38.69 -26.46
CA THR A 245 4.50 -38.65 -27.70
C THR A 245 3.06 -38.16 -27.47
N LEU A 246 2.62 -38.05 -26.21
CA LEU A 246 1.27 -37.63 -25.84
C LEU A 246 1.11 -36.10 -25.82
N THR A 247 2.21 -35.35 -25.88
CA THR A 247 2.21 -33.89 -25.80
C THR A 247 3.28 -33.30 -26.72
N ASP A 248 3.08 -32.06 -27.14
CA ASP A 248 4.06 -31.24 -27.85
C ASP A 248 4.98 -30.44 -26.90
N ALA A 249 4.80 -30.59 -25.58
CA ALA A 249 5.64 -29.97 -24.58
C ALA A 249 7.09 -30.46 -24.66
N GLN A 250 8.05 -29.54 -24.52
CA GLN A 250 9.46 -29.89 -24.40
C GLN A 250 9.70 -30.79 -23.19
N GLU A 251 10.60 -31.76 -23.34
CA GLU A 251 10.92 -32.78 -22.33
C GLU A 251 11.31 -32.16 -20.99
N GLY A 252 12.07 -31.05 -21.04
CA GLY A 252 12.48 -30.31 -19.85
C GLY A 252 11.31 -29.73 -19.05
N LEU A 253 10.19 -29.39 -19.70
CA LEU A 253 8.96 -28.92 -19.03
C LEU A 253 8.24 -30.09 -18.35
N ILE A 254 8.19 -31.25 -19.02
CA ILE A 254 7.60 -32.47 -18.48
C ILE A 254 8.36 -32.91 -17.22
N VAL A 255 9.69 -33.03 -17.30
CA VAL A 255 10.55 -33.41 -16.17
C VAL A 255 10.39 -32.44 -15.00
N ARG A 256 10.37 -31.13 -15.28
CA ARG A 256 10.21 -30.10 -14.23
C ARG A 256 8.82 -30.18 -13.57
N CYS A 257 7.77 -30.44 -14.34
CA CYS A 257 6.42 -30.65 -13.82
C CYS A 257 6.38 -31.85 -12.86
N ILE A 258 6.95 -32.99 -13.27
CA ILE A 258 7.02 -34.22 -12.47
C ILE A 258 7.83 -34.01 -11.19
N GLN A 259 8.99 -33.33 -11.27
CA GLN A 259 9.83 -33.06 -10.09
C GLN A 259 9.11 -32.18 -9.06
N ARG A 260 8.47 -31.09 -9.51
CA ARG A 260 7.69 -30.23 -8.62
C ARG A 260 6.48 -30.94 -8.03
N LEU A 261 5.78 -31.73 -8.84
CA LEU A 261 4.71 -32.58 -8.36
C LEU A 261 5.21 -33.54 -7.27
N GLY A 262 6.40 -34.09 -7.45
CA GLY A 262 7.05 -34.91 -6.42
C GLY A 262 7.25 -34.18 -5.09
N GLU A 263 7.56 -32.88 -5.10
CA GLU A 263 7.63 -32.06 -3.87
C GLU A 263 6.23 -31.84 -3.28
N VAL A 264 5.24 -31.47 -4.10
CA VAL A 264 3.85 -31.31 -3.63
C VAL A 264 3.30 -32.60 -3.02
N CYS A 265 3.60 -33.76 -3.60
CA CYS A 265 3.18 -35.05 -3.07
C CYS A 265 3.85 -35.41 -1.72
N LYS A 266 4.98 -34.80 -1.35
CA LYS A 266 5.58 -35.00 -0.02
C LYS A 266 4.79 -34.29 1.07
N ASP A 267 4.22 -33.12 0.76
CA ASP A 267 3.38 -32.36 1.69
C ASP A 267 2.04 -33.07 1.98
N VAL A 268 1.56 -33.87 1.03
CA VAL A 268 0.26 -34.58 1.10
C VAL A 268 0.37 -35.98 1.72
N ARG A 269 1.58 -36.39 2.17
CA ARG A 269 1.90 -37.78 2.51
C ARG A 269 1.55 -38.20 3.95
#